data_AF-A0A5B7AJ26-F1
#
_entry.id   AF-A0A5B7AJ26-F1
#
_cell.length_a   1.000
_cell.length_b   1.000
_cell.length_c   1.000
_cell.angle_alpha   90.00
_cell.angle_beta   90.00
_cell.angle_gamma   90.00
#
_symmetry.space_group_name_H-M   'P 1'
#
loop_
_entity.id
_entity.type
_entity.pdbx_description
1 polymer ?
#
loop_
_entity_poly.entity_id
_entity_poly.type
_entity_poly.pdbx_seq_one_letter_code
_entity_poly.pdbx_strand_id
1 'polypeptide(L)'
;MEKGKNIVTSNNVTCSGGYRMKNHEAIDRSKIRILLCDTNAESCEEVSTLLCECSYQVTSVWIATEVIGVLNSEGPHVDMILAEVGLLVADDAWMLKFIMGDKELQHIPVISKYISTSILGRAVKRTKLIKLNS
;
A
#
# COMPACT_ATOMS: atom_id res chain seq x y z
N MET A 1 -16.48 -44.91 -14.94
CA MET A 1 -15.42 -44.26 -14.14
C MET A 1 -14.47 -43.61 -15.11
N GLU A 2 -14.32 -42.29 -15.09
CA GLU A 2 -13.03 -41.57 -15.12
C GLU A 2 -13.34 -40.06 -15.12
N LYS A 3 -13.02 -39.36 -14.03
CA LYS A 3 -13.13 -37.89 -13.94
C LYS A 3 -11.82 -37.31 -14.45
N GLY A 4 -11.92 -36.45 -15.47
CA GLY A 4 -10.80 -35.67 -16.00
C GLY A 4 -10.17 -34.81 -14.91
N LYS A 5 -8.84 -34.94 -14.75
CA LYS A 5 -8.04 -34.16 -13.81
C LYS A 5 -7.80 -32.77 -14.40
N ASN A 6 -8.26 -31.74 -13.68
CA ASN A 6 -7.92 -30.35 -13.98
C ASN A 6 -6.52 -30.06 -13.40
N ILE A 7 -5.61 -29.58 -14.24
CA ILE A 7 -4.21 -29.33 -13.89
C ILE A 7 -4.11 -27.88 -13.42
N VAL A 8 -4.12 -27.66 -12.10
CA VAL A 8 -3.76 -26.37 -11.51
C VAL A 8 -2.25 -26.22 -11.60
N THR A 9 -1.78 -25.26 -12.40
CA THR A 9 -0.36 -24.93 -12.52
C THR A 9 -0.01 -23.91 -11.42
N SER A 10 0.44 -24.39 -10.26
CA SER A 10 1.00 -23.52 -9.22
C SER A 10 2.48 -23.30 -9.48
N ASN A 11 2.83 -22.08 -9.90
CA ASN A 11 4.22 -21.61 -9.94
C ASN A 11 4.69 -21.29 -8.51
N ASN A 12 5.08 -22.31 -7.76
CA ASN A 12 5.72 -22.14 -6.46
C ASN A 12 7.23 -21.96 -6.65
N VAL A 13 7.71 -20.72 -6.51
CA VAL A 13 9.13 -20.46 -6.23
C VAL A 13 9.39 -20.88 -4.79
N THR A 14 10.03 -22.03 -4.59
CA THR A 14 10.44 -22.50 -3.26
C THR A 14 11.83 -21.96 -2.94
N CYS A 15 11.92 -21.01 -2.01
CA CYS A 15 13.16 -20.69 -1.33
C CYS A 15 13.33 -21.68 -0.15
N SER A 16 14.26 -22.62 -0.29
CA SER A 16 14.56 -23.65 0.69
C SER A 16 15.43 -23.12 1.83
N GLY A 17 14.83 -22.85 2.99
CA GLY A 17 15.51 -22.55 4.25
C GLY A 17 14.72 -23.16 5.42
N GLY A 18 15.33 -24.12 6.13
CA GLY A 18 14.68 -24.96 7.13
C GLY A 18 14.39 -24.24 8.44
N TYR A 19 13.12 -23.89 8.64
CA TYR A 19 12.49 -23.63 9.94
C TYR A 19 11.06 -24.17 9.81
N ARG A 20 10.54 -24.86 10.83
CA ARG A 20 9.15 -25.36 10.83
C ARG A 20 8.18 -24.19 10.68
N MET A 21 7.86 -23.83 9.45
CA MET A 21 6.77 -22.94 9.14
C MET A 21 5.51 -23.71 9.54
N LYS A 22 4.83 -23.26 10.60
CA LYS A 22 3.38 -23.48 10.70
C LYS A 22 2.84 -23.13 9.33
N ASN A 23 1.97 -23.97 8.75
CA ASN A 23 1.29 -23.69 7.50
C ASN A 23 0.58 -22.34 7.66
N HIS A 24 1.26 -21.24 7.34
CA HIS A 24 0.65 -19.95 7.19
C HIS A 24 -0.09 -20.12 5.89
N GLU A 25 -1.39 -20.37 5.99
CA GLU A 25 -2.26 -20.29 4.83
C GLU A 25 -1.89 -19.01 4.10
N ALA A 26 -1.56 -19.13 2.81
CA ALA A 26 -1.12 -17.99 2.04
C ALA A 26 -2.14 -16.87 2.21
N ILE A 27 -1.69 -15.71 2.69
CA ILE A 27 -2.58 -14.59 2.97
C ILE A 27 -3.26 -14.19 1.66
N ASP A 28 -4.58 -14.29 1.65
CA ASP A 28 -5.39 -13.86 0.51
C ASP A 28 -5.41 -12.33 0.46
N ARG A 29 -4.53 -11.78 -0.38
CA ARG A 29 -4.33 -10.33 -0.53
C ARG A 29 -5.60 -9.60 -0.94
N SER A 30 -6.52 -10.27 -1.64
CA SER A 30 -7.82 -9.72 -2.06
C SER A 30 -8.73 -9.31 -0.93
N LYS A 31 -8.46 -9.78 0.29
CA LYS A 31 -9.23 -9.43 1.49
C LYS A 31 -8.63 -8.28 2.29
N ILE A 32 -7.39 -7.88 1.98
CA ILE A 32 -6.70 -6.81 2.70
C ILE A 32 -7.13 -5.46 2.13
N ARG A 33 -7.64 -4.59 2.99
CA ARG A 33 -8.07 -3.23 2.69
C ARG A 33 -7.02 -2.23 3.15
N ILE A 34 -6.48 -1.48 2.19
CA ILE A 34 -5.46 -0.46 2.42
C ILE A 34 -6.09 0.92 2.26
N LEU A 35 -5.95 1.75 3.29
CA LEU A 35 -6.23 3.18 3.20
C LEU A 35 -4.96 3.90 2.75
N LEU A 36 -4.99 4.49 1.56
CA LEU A 36 -3.88 5.26 0.99
C LEU A 36 -4.12 6.75 1.20
N CYS A 37 -3.29 7.42 2.01
CA CYS A 37 -3.36 8.85 2.26
C CYS A 37 -2.18 9.55 1.57
N ASP A 38 -2.44 10.26 0.47
CA ASP A 38 -1.39 10.96 -0.29
C ASP A 38 -1.96 12.25 -0.89
N THR A 39 -1.27 13.38 -0.68
CA THR A 39 -1.73 14.67 -1.21
C THR A 39 -1.45 14.84 -2.70
N ASN A 40 -0.52 14.06 -3.26
CA ASN A 40 -0.14 14.12 -4.65
C ASN A 40 -0.98 13.13 -5.47
N ALA A 41 -1.86 13.67 -6.31
CA ALA A 41 -2.73 12.92 -7.21
C ALA A 41 -2.00 11.86 -8.06
N GLU A 42 -0.90 12.25 -8.72
CA GLU A 42 -0.12 11.34 -9.58
C GLU A 42 0.48 10.21 -8.74
N SER A 43 1.05 10.54 -7.58
CA SER A 43 1.66 9.54 -6.71
C SER A 43 0.63 8.62 -6.07
N CYS A 44 -0.56 9.13 -5.78
CA CYS A 44 -1.69 8.36 -5.30
C CYS A 44 -2.16 7.35 -6.35
N GLU A 45 -2.31 7.78 -7.61
CA GLU A 45 -2.72 6.91 -8.72
C GLU A 45 -1.70 5.81 -9.00
N GLU A 46 -0.41 6.14 -9.07
CA GLU A 46 0.67 5.17 -9.29
C GLU A 46 0.69 4.09 -8.20
N VAL A 47 0.63 4.49 -6.93
CA VAL A 47 0.67 3.56 -5.80
C VAL A 47 -0.63 2.75 -5.71
N SER A 48 -1.79 3.38 -5.91
CA SER A 48 -3.08 2.70 -5.91
C SER A 48 -3.13 1.63 -7.00
N THR A 49 -2.67 1.95 -8.22
CA THR A 49 -2.59 1.01 -9.33
C THR A 49 -1.71 -0.19 -8.99
N LEU A 50 -0.50 0.05 -8.46
CA LEU A 50 0.43 -1.01 -8.07
C LEU A 50 -0.16 -1.95 -7.00
N LEU A 51 -0.84 -1.39 -6.00
CA LEU A 51 -1.47 -2.17 -4.94
C LEU A 51 -2.66 -2.99 -5.48
N CYS A 52 -3.47 -2.40 -6.37
CA CYS A 52 -4.55 -3.12 -7.05
C CYS A 52 -4.03 -4.25 -7.94
N GLU A 53 -2.94 -4.05 -8.68
CA GLU A 53 -2.27 -5.11 -9.45
C GLU A 53 -1.77 -6.25 -8.55
N CYS A 54 -1.36 -5.92 -7.32
CA CYS A 54 -1.00 -6.90 -6.30
C CYS A 54 -2.22 -7.56 -5.62
N SER A 55 -3.43 -7.28 -6.11
CA SER A 55 -4.73 -7.75 -5.61
C SER A 55 -5.11 -7.25 -4.23
N TYR A 56 -4.65 -6.08 -3.80
CA TYR A 56 -5.17 -5.43 -2.59
C TYR A 56 -6.43 -4.63 -2.90
N GLN A 57 -7.32 -4.45 -1.91
CA GLN A 57 -8.39 -3.46 -1.99
C GLN A 57 -7.83 -2.11 -1.51
N VAL A 58 -8.02 -1.04 -2.27
CA VAL A 58 -7.43 0.27 -1.96
C VAL A 58 -8.51 1.35 -1.92
N THR A 59 -8.55 2.09 -0.82
CA THR A 59 -9.32 3.33 -0.70
C THR A 59 -8.32 4.49 -0.66
N SER A 60 -8.34 5.35 -1.67
CA SER A 60 -7.43 6.50 -1.79
C SER A 60 -8.09 7.77 -1.24
N VAL A 61 -7.35 8.53 -0.43
CA VAL A 61 -7.81 9.77 0.21
C VAL A 61 -6.74 10.85 0.09
N TRP A 62 -7.14 12.06 -0.27
CA TRP A 62 -6.19 13.12 -0.63
C TRP A 62 -6.13 14.24 0.41
N ILE A 63 -7.18 14.39 1.23
CA ILE A 63 -7.32 15.49 2.19
C ILE A 63 -7.55 14.95 3.60
N ALA A 64 -6.92 15.59 4.59
CA ALA A 64 -7.02 15.20 5.99
C ALA A 64 -8.46 15.04 6.53
N THR A 65 -9.40 15.89 6.07
CA THR A 65 -10.82 15.82 6.49
C THR A 65 -11.51 14.56 5.99
N GLU A 66 -11.20 14.11 4.78
CA GLU A 66 -11.74 12.88 4.21
C GLU A 66 -11.20 11.65 4.95
N VAL A 67 -9.95 11.70 5.42
CA VAL A 67 -9.33 10.61 6.19
C VAL A 67 -10.15 10.30 7.44
N ILE A 68 -10.65 11.33 8.14
CA ILE A 68 -11.51 11.15 9.32
C ILE A 68 -12.82 10.48 8.93
N GLY A 69 -13.44 10.95 7.85
CA GLY A 69 -14.72 10.42 7.38
C GLY A 69 -14.60 8.92 7.04
N VAL A 70 -13.52 8.55 6.35
CA VAL A 70 -13.24 7.14 6.01
C VAL A 70 -12.89 6.33 7.25
N LEU A 71 -12.06 6.82 8.17
CA LEU A 71 -11.75 6.09 9.40
C LEU A 71 -12.97 5.92 10.30
N ASN A 72 -13.86 6.90 10.38
CA ASN A 72 -15.09 6.80 11.18
C ASN A 72 -16.13 5.84 10.58
N SER A 73 -16.14 5.66 9.26
CA SER A 73 -17.13 4.82 8.56
C SER A 73 -16.61 3.42 8.25
N GLU A 74 -15.34 3.30 7.88
CA GLU A 74 -14.70 2.07 7.41
C GLU A 74 -13.49 1.63 8.26
N GLY A 75 -13.04 2.44 9.22
CA GLY A 75 -11.83 2.19 10.02
C GLY A 75 -11.71 0.78 10.60
N PRO A 76 -12.76 0.19 11.20
CA PRO A 76 -12.72 -1.19 11.72
C PRO A 76 -12.45 -2.27 10.67
N HIS A 77 -12.55 -1.93 9.38
CA HIS A 77 -12.28 -2.82 8.26
C HIS A 77 -10.99 -2.46 7.51
N VAL A 78 -10.27 -1.42 7.91
CA VAL A 78 -8.98 -1.06 7.32
C VAL A 78 -7.90 -1.92 7.97
N ASP A 79 -7.20 -2.71 7.16
CA ASP A 79 -6.13 -3.59 7.62
C ASP A 79 -4.77 -2.87 7.68
N MET A 80 -4.61 -1.78 6.91
CA MET A 80 -3.36 -1.03 6.83
C MET A 80 -3.59 0.40 6.35
N ILE A 81 -2.87 1.35 6.94
CA ILE A 81 -2.81 2.74 6.48
C ILE A 81 -1.43 2.97 5.85
N LEU A 82 -1.41 3.32 4.57
CA LEU A 82 -0.21 3.78 3.88
C LEU A 82 -0.32 5.28 3.68
N ALA A 83 0.52 6.07 4.34
CA ALA A 83 0.35 7.52 4.37
C ALA A 83 1.65 8.27 4.06
N GLU A 84 1.54 9.35 3.29
CA GLU A 84 2.61 10.32 3.10
C GLU A 84 3.05 10.91 4.45
N VAL A 85 4.35 10.98 4.71
CA VAL A 85 4.88 11.49 5.99
C VAL A 85 4.36 12.90 6.30
N GLY A 86 4.21 13.74 5.27
CA GLY A 86 3.75 15.12 5.39
C GLY A 86 2.36 15.20 6.00
N LEU A 87 1.44 14.32 5.56
CA LEU A 87 0.09 14.23 6.12
C LEU A 87 0.08 13.70 7.56
N LEU A 88 0.92 12.70 7.85
CA LEU A 88 0.98 12.11 9.20
C LEU A 88 1.46 13.10 10.27
N VAL A 89 2.40 13.99 9.92
CA VAL A 89 3.01 14.95 10.85
C VAL A 89 2.44 16.38 10.73
N ALA A 90 1.60 16.65 9.73
CA ALA A 90 0.90 17.91 9.61
C ALA A 90 -0.01 18.20 10.82
N ASP A 91 -0.29 19.48 11.05
CA ASP A 91 -1.23 19.97 12.06
C ASP A 91 -1.01 19.33 13.44
N ASP A 92 0.23 19.41 13.95
CA ASP A 92 0.64 18.80 15.22
C ASP A 92 0.46 17.27 15.25
N ALA A 93 0.68 16.60 14.11
CA ALA A 93 0.48 15.17 13.93
C ALA A 93 -0.95 14.74 14.29
N TRP A 94 -1.94 15.56 13.91
CA TRP A 94 -3.35 15.38 14.27
C TRP A 94 -3.85 13.98 13.88
N MET A 95 -3.51 13.50 12.67
CA MET A 95 -3.95 12.22 12.13
C MET A 95 -3.37 11.04 12.93
N LEU A 96 -2.08 11.10 13.28
CA LEU A 96 -1.46 10.10 14.14
C LEU A 96 -2.09 10.11 15.55
N LYS A 97 -2.32 11.28 16.14
CA LYS A 97 -2.99 11.42 17.43
C LYS A 97 -4.41 10.86 17.39
N PHE A 98 -5.13 11.06 16.30
CA PHE A 98 -6.47 10.53 16.10
C PHE A 98 -6.45 8.98 16.07
N ILE A 99 -5.60 8.38 15.24
CA ILE A 99 -5.47 6.92 15.12
C ILE A 99 -5.00 6.30 16.45
N MET A 100 -4.01 6.90 17.12
CA MET A 100 -3.47 6.38 18.39
C MET A 100 -4.39 6.63 19.59
N GLY A 101 -5.28 7.63 19.49
CA GLY A 101 -6.25 7.98 20.54
C GLY A 101 -7.47 7.07 20.55
N ASP A 102 -7.78 6.42 19.43
CA ASP A 102 -8.91 5.50 19.29
C ASP A 102 -8.47 4.04 19.47
N LYS A 103 -9.12 3.33 20.41
CA LYS A 103 -8.83 1.93 20.71
C LYS A 103 -9.20 0.99 19.57
N GLU A 104 -10.13 1.38 18.71
CA GLU A 104 -10.52 0.61 17.53
C GLU A 104 -9.55 0.83 16.37
N LEU A 105 -8.78 1.91 16.35
CA LEU A 105 -7.83 2.20 15.26
C LEU A 105 -6.37 1.91 15.63
N GLN A 106 -6.02 1.91 16.92
CA GLN A 106 -4.64 1.73 17.40
C GLN A 106 -3.95 0.43 16.94
N HIS A 107 -4.74 -0.58 16.54
CA HIS A 107 -4.22 -1.87 16.09
C HIS A 107 -3.86 -1.88 14.60
N ILE A 108 -4.27 -0.85 13.86
CA ILE A 108 -4.06 -0.75 12.41
C ILE A 108 -2.61 -0.30 12.16
N PRO A 109 -1.81 -1.07 11.40
CA PRO A 109 -0.45 -0.68 11.07
C PRO A 109 -0.45 0.57 10.17
N VAL A 110 0.32 1.57 10.58
CA VAL A 110 0.59 2.78 9.80
C VAL A 110 1.99 2.69 9.19
N ILE A 111 2.06 2.68 7.86
CA ILE A 111 3.32 2.71 7.11
C ILE A 111 3.49 4.11 6.52
N SER A 112 4.60 4.76 6.87
CA SER A 112 4.95 6.07 6.33
C SER A 112 5.66 5.94 4.99
N LYS A 113 5.20 6.69 4.00
CA LYS A 113 5.80 6.83 2.67
C LYS A 113 6.57 8.15 2.60
N TYR A 114 7.79 8.09 2.06
CA TYR A 114 8.63 9.26 1.77
C TYR A 114 8.99 9.28 0.30
N ILE A 115 8.70 10.40 -0.38
CA ILE A 115 9.12 10.60 -1.77
C ILE A 115 10.42 11.41 -1.75
N SER A 116 11.55 10.76 -2.02
CA SER A 116 12.80 11.49 -2.24
C SER A 116 12.80 12.10 -3.64
N THR A 117 12.65 13.42 -3.74
CA THR A 117 12.70 14.19 -5.00
C THR A 117 14.01 14.01 -5.78
N SER A 118 15.07 13.50 -5.13
CA SER A 118 16.35 13.21 -5.77
C SER A 118 16.31 12.03 -6.77
N ILE A 119 15.30 11.15 -6.69
CA ILE A 119 15.16 10.00 -7.59
C ILE A 119 14.55 10.42 -8.94
N LEU A 120 13.65 11.41 -8.94
CA LEU A 120 13.04 11.98 -10.16
C LEU A 120 14.08 12.68 -11.06
N GLY A 121 15.11 13.27 -10.46
CA GLY A 121 16.24 13.90 -11.16
C GLY A 121 17.14 12.93 -11.95
N ARG A 122 17.02 11.61 -11.73
CA ARG A 122 17.79 10.60 -12.48
C ARG A 122 17.11 10.16 -13.78
N ALA A 123 15.78 10.21 -13.87
CA ALA A 123 15.05 9.87 -15.08
C ALA A 123 15.15 10.97 -16.15
N VAL A 124 14.99 12.24 -15.76
CA VAL A 124 15.03 13.39 -16.69
C VAL A 124 16.41 13.62 -17.32
N LYS A 125 17.49 13.25 -16.61
CA LYS A 125 18.86 13.37 -17.15
C LYS A 125 19.16 12.32 -18.23
N ARG A 126 18.51 11.16 -18.22
CA ARG A 126 18.70 10.13 -19.25
C ARG A 126 18.07 10.52 -20.59
N THR A 127 16.89 11.13 -20.59
CA THR A 127 16.24 11.59 -21.83
C THR A 127 16.97 12.76 -22.51
N LYS A 128 17.65 13.63 -21.76
CA LYS A 128 18.54 14.66 -22.35
C LYS A 128 19.83 14.06 -22.93
N LEU A 129 20.44 13.07 -22.28
CA LEU A 129 21.66 12.43 -22.80
C LEU A 129 21.44 11.66 -24.10
N ILE A 130 20.27 11.04 -24.27
CA ILE A 130 19.94 10.30 -25.51
C ILE A 130 19.75 11.27 -26.69
N LYS A 131 19.20 12.47 -26.46
CA LYS A 131 19.03 13.50 -27.51
C LYS A 131 20.30 14.29 -27.86
N LEU A 132 21.35 14.21 -27.05
CA LEU A 132 22.62 14.91 -27.29
C LEU A 132 23.67 14.01 -27.99
N ASN A 133 23.38 12.72 -28.17
CA ASN A 133 24.25 11.73 -28.81
C ASN A 133 23.63 11.14 -30.10
N SER A 134 22.69 11.84 -30.73
CA SER A 134 22.17 11.57 -32.09
C SER A 134 22.25 12.84 -32.91
#